data_AF-A0A1G1PDP7-F1
#
_entry.id   AF-A0A1G1PDP7-F1
#
_cell.length_a   1.000
_cell.length_b   1.000
_cell.length_c   1.000
_cell.angle_alpha   90.00
_cell.angle_beta   90.00
_cell.angle_gamma   90.00
#
_symmetry.space_group_name_H-M   'P 1'
#
loop_
_entity.id
_entity.type
_entity.pdbx_description
1 polymer ?
#
loop_
_entity_poly.entity_id
_entity_poly.type
_entity_poly.pdbx_seq_one_letter_code
_entity_poly.pdbx_strand_id
1 'polypeptide(L)'
;MNMMVEFFRKRNEISAPKERGDRLKVSRNKDGVATNVVRDAQGVYSIAANARGRAVRFIGLLGELTGWHYQATDWTWDGLVLHQFSKGELGASKKTRLNLAHYGKTMRGEPLSFAFTAGNRMEYTKGHPARLPL
;
A
#
# COMPACT_ATOMS: atom_id res chain seq x y z
N MET A 1 -1.88 34.47 -2.00
CA MET A 1 -1.21 33.23 -1.56
C MET A 1 -1.64 32.11 -2.50
N ASN A 2 -0.73 31.29 -3.03
CA ASN A 2 -1.06 30.25 -4.02
C ASN A 2 -1.76 29.06 -3.34
N MET A 3 -2.99 28.76 -3.75
CA MET A 3 -3.84 27.68 -3.21
C MET A 3 -3.14 26.30 -3.21
N MET A 4 -2.37 26.00 -4.26
CA MET A 4 -1.63 24.74 -4.35
C MET A 4 -0.45 24.69 -3.37
N VAL A 5 0.23 25.82 -3.16
CA VAL A 5 1.32 25.91 -2.18
C VAL A 5 0.77 25.68 -0.77
N GLU A 6 -0.37 26.29 -0.47
CA GLU A 6 -1.04 26.13 0.82
C GLU A 6 -1.54 24.70 1.06
N PHE A 7 -2.13 24.08 0.05
CA PHE A 7 -2.51 22.67 0.10
C PHE A 7 -1.30 21.75 0.43
N PHE A 8 -0.18 21.93 -0.27
CA PHE A 8 1.01 21.11 -0.03
C PHE A 8 1.63 21.37 1.34
N ARG A 9 1.55 22.60 1.87
CA ARG A 9 1.95 22.94 3.24
C ARG A 9 1.11 22.18 4.26
N LYS A 10 -0.23 22.31 4.19
CA LYS A 10 -1.17 21.59 5.08
C LYS A 10 -1.02 20.07 4.99
N ARG A 11 -0.81 19.52 3.79
CA ARG A 11 -0.50 18.08 3.61
C ARG A 11 0.79 17.68 4.33
N ASN A 12 1.82 18.52 4.29
CA ASN A 12 3.08 18.21 4.95
C ASN A 12 2.94 18.18 6.48
N GLU A 13 2.10 19.04 7.07
CA GLU A 13 1.83 19.10 8.51
C GLU A 13 1.19 17.84 9.07
N ILE A 14 0.43 17.11 8.25
CA ILE A 14 -0.18 15.83 8.63
C ILE A 14 0.70 14.61 8.28
N SER A 15 1.98 14.82 7.96
CA SER A 15 2.92 13.72 7.72
C SER A 15 3.31 13.02 9.03
N ALA A 16 3.77 11.77 8.92
CA ALA A 16 4.35 11.00 10.01
C ALA A 16 5.78 10.56 9.64
N PRO A 17 6.60 10.08 10.59
CA PRO A 17 7.95 9.60 10.29
C PRO A 17 7.93 8.57 9.14
N LYS A 18 8.66 8.87 8.06
CA LYS A 18 8.73 8.04 6.83
C LYS A 18 7.40 7.87 6.08
N GLU A 19 6.39 8.70 6.33
CA GLU A 19 5.08 8.67 5.71
C GLU A 19 4.61 10.09 5.36
N ARG A 20 4.51 10.41 4.06
CA ARG A 20 3.98 11.69 3.58
C ARG A 20 2.49 11.77 3.89
N GLY A 21 1.97 12.95 4.23
CA GLY A 21 0.59 13.14 4.70
C GLY A 21 -0.55 12.73 3.75
N ASP A 22 -0.25 12.46 2.47
CA ASP A 22 -1.17 11.91 1.48
C ASP A 22 -1.06 10.38 1.35
N ARG A 23 -0.40 9.70 2.29
CA ARG A 23 -0.18 8.25 2.28
C ARG A 23 -0.62 7.63 3.60
N LEU A 24 -1.25 6.47 3.50
CA LEU A 24 -1.48 5.56 4.61
C LEU A 24 -0.70 4.28 4.33
N LYS A 25 0.41 4.04 5.03
CA LYS A 25 1.16 2.78 4.89
C LYS A 25 0.62 1.75 5.86
N VAL A 26 0.33 0.56 5.35
CA VAL A 26 -0.01 -0.63 6.18
C VAL A 26 1.16 -1.61 6.33
N SER A 27 2.27 -1.36 5.65
CA SER A 27 3.53 -2.11 5.76
C SER A 27 4.72 -1.16 5.87
N ARG A 28 5.65 -1.42 6.80
CA ARG A 28 6.80 -0.55 7.08
C ARG A 28 7.87 -0.59 5.98
N ASN A 29 8.21 -1.80 5.51
CA ASN A 29 9.31 -2.08 4.57
C ASN A 29 8.91 -3.18 3.58
N LYS A 30 9.86 -3.59 2.72
CA LYS A 30 9.71 -4.71 1.77
C LYS A 30 9.41 -6.06 2.45
N ASP A 31 9.74 -6.19 3.73
CA ASP A 31 9.57 -7.42 4.51
C ASP A 31 8.12 -7.64 4.98
N GLY A 32 7.22 -6.69 4.70
CA GLY A 32 5.79 -6.82 4.97
C GLY A 32 5.38 -6.68 6.43
N VAL A 33 6.28 -6.20 7.31
CA VAL A 33 5.96 -5.90 8.71
C VAL A 33 4.84 -4.86 8.77
N ALA A 34 3.72 -5.22 9.41
CA ALA A 34 2.55 -4.38 9.53
C ALA A 34 2.85 -3.07 10.29
N THR A 35 2.21 -1.97 9.89
CA THR A 35 2.32 -0.66 10.54
C THR A 35 1.00 0.09 10.42
N ASN A 36 0.75 1.07 11.30
CA ASN A 36 -0.51 1.83 11.35
C ASN A 36 -1.78 0.95 11.47
N VAL A 37 -1.64 -0.28 11.94
CA VAL A 37 -2.74 -1.19 12.22
C VAL A 37 -2.60 -1.72 13.64
N VAL A 38 -3.74 -1.98 14.28
CA VAL A 38 -3.86 -2.60 15.59
C VAL A 38 -4.65 -3.88 15.40
N ARG A 39 -4.22 -4.95 16.07
CA ARG A 39 -4.90 -6.23 16.05
C ARG A 39 -5.64 -6.44 17.36
N ASP A 40 -6.90 -6.85 17.27
CA ASP A 40 -7.70 -7.19 18.45
C ASP A 40 -7.45 -8.63 18.93
N ALA A 41 -8.12 -9.02 20.01
CA ALA A 41 -8.01 -10.36 20.60
C ALA A 41 -8.60 -11.45 19.70
N GLN A 42 -9.51 -11.09 18.80
CA GLN A 42 -10.16 -11.98 17.83
C GLN A 42 -9.32 -12.15 16.56
N GLY A 43 -8.22 -11.39 16.45
CA GLY A 43 -7.28 -11.44 15.36
C GLY A 43 -7.68 -10.62 14.15
N VAL A 44 -8.64 -9.72 14.30
CA VAL A 44 -9.07 -8.76 13.28
C VAL A 44 -8.28 -7.47 13.43
N TYR A 45 -8.05 -6.78 12.32
CA TYR A 45 -7.25 -5.55 12.29
C TYR A 45 -8.12 -4.31 12.16
N SER A 46 -7.64 -3.22 12.76
CA SER A 46 -8.16 -1.88 12.58
C SER A 46 -7.02 -0.93 12.24
N ILE A 47 -7.29 0.12 11.48
CA ILE A 47 -6.34 1.21 11.28
C ILE A 47 -6.15 1.94 12.61
N ALA A 48 -4.89 2.12 13.02
CA ALA A 48 -4.56 2.81 14.26
C ALA A 48 -5.15 4.22 14.28
N ALA A 49 -5.67 4.65 15.44
CA ALA A 49 -6.42 5.91 15.57
C ALA A 49 -5.64 7.13 15.06
N ASN A 50 -4.33 7.19 15.32
CA ASN A 50 -3.47 8.25 14.83
C ASN A 50 -3.39 8.27 13.29
N ALA A 51 -3.33 7.11 12.65
CA ALA A 51 -3.22 6.97 11.20
C ALA A 51 -4.55 7.26 10.51
N ARG A 52 -5.66 6.76 11.07
CA ARG A 52 -7.01 7.14 10.66
C ARG A 52 -7.21 8.65 10.73
N GLY A 53 -6.80 9.28 11.83
CA GLY A 53 -6.89 10.73 12.00
C GLY A 53 -6.15 11.52 10.92
N ARG A 54 -4.94 11.08 10.53
CA ARG A 54 -4.19 11.70 9.43
C ARG A 54 -4.90 11.51 8.08
N ALA A 55 -5.38 10.31 7.79
CA ALA A 55 -6.09 10.02 6.54
C ALA A 55 -7.37 10.87 6.40
N VAL A 56 -8.19 10.97 7.45
CA VAL A 56 -9.40 11.80 7.45
C VAL A 56 -9.06 13.28 7.25
N ARG A 57 -8.01 13.79 7.90
CA ARG A 57 -7.55 15.17 7.67
C ARG A 57 -7.13 15.39 6.22
N PHE A 58 -6.39 14.45 5.62
CA PHE A 58 -6.01 14.55 4.21
C PHE A 58 -7.22 14.59 3.27
N ILE A 59 -8.22 13.75 3.51
CA ILE A 59 -9.47 13.76 2.72
C ILE A 59 -10.19 15.11 2.88
N GLY A 60 -10.20 15.68 4.08
CA GLY A 60 -10.71 17.04 4.32
C GLY A 60 -9.97 18.11 3.50
N LEU A 61 -8.64 18.05 3.44
CA LEU A 61 -7.84 18.96 2.61
C LEU A 61 -8.15 18.80 1.11
N LEU A 62 -8.39 17.58 0.64
CA LEU A 62 -8.85 17.34 -0.73
C LEU A 62 -10.24 17.92 -0.96
N GLY A 63 -11.15 17.79 0.01
CA GLY A 63 -12.49 18.38 -0.03
C GLY A 63 -12.44 19.90 -0.14
N GLU A 64 -11.59 20.57 0.64
CA GLU A 64 -11.35 22.02 0.53
C GLU A 64 -10.88 22.43 -0.88
N LEU A 65 -10.04 21.61 -1.52
CA LEU A 65 -9.49 21.91 -2.85
C LEU A 65 -10.46 21.62 -4.00
N THR A 66 -11.27 20.58 -3.87
CA THR A 66 -12.08 20.01 -4.97
C THR A 66 -13.58 20.29 -4.84
N GLY A 67 -14.04 20.73 -3.67
CA GLY A 67 -15.46 20.79 -3.32
C GLY A 67 -16.06 19.42 -2.97
N TRP A 68 -15.25 18.36 -2.87
CA TRP A 68 -15.76 17.04 -2.48
C TRP A 68 -16.12 17.00 -0.99
N HIS A 69 -17.21 16.31 -0.69
CA HIS A 69 -17.67 16.12 0.69
C HIS A 69 -17.27 14.73 1.18
N TYR A 70 -16.52 14.69 2.27
CA TYR A 70 -16.16 13.45 2.93
C TYR A 70 -17.38 12.80 3.59
N GLN A 71 -17.75 11.61 3.13
CA GLN A 71 -18.82 10.79 3.71
C GLN A 71 -18.21 9.74 4.64
N ALA A 72 -18.18 10.00 5.95
CA ALA A 72 -17.48 9.14 6.91
C ALA A 72 -18.03 7.70 6.99
N THR A 73 -19.33 7.53 6.68
CA THR A 73 -20.03 6.23 6.68
C THR A 73 -19.60 5.30 5.57
N ASP A 74 -19.03 5.85 4.48
CA ASP A 74 -18.62 5.06 3.31
C ASP A 74 -17.23 4.44 3.50
N TRP A 75 -16.58 4.71 4.64
CA TRP A 75 -15.23 4.26 4.95
C TRP A 75 -15.24 3.26 6.12
N THR A 76 -14.64 2.11 5.88
CA THR A 76 -14.38 1.10 6.91
C THR A 76 -12.95 1.23 7.44
N TRP A 77 -12.80 1.32 8.76
CA TRP A 77 -11.49 1.50 9.42
C TRP A 77 -11.12 0.36 10.36
N ASP A 78 -12.04 -0.58 10.58
CA ASP A 78 -11.95 -1.73 11.49
C ASP A 78 -12.53 -2.97 10.79
N GLY A 79 -12.53 -4.11 11.47
CA GLY A 79 -13.07 -5.33 10.87
C GLY A 79 -12.21 -5.88 9.71
N LEU A 80 -10.95 -5.45 9.59
CA LEU A 80 -10.11 -5.72 8.43
C LEU A 80 -9.39 -7.06 8.54
N VAL A 81 -9.39 -7.81 7.45
CA VAL A 81 -8.55 -9.01 7.29
C VAL A 81 -7.29 -8.64 6.53
N LEU A 82 -6.14 -8.71 7.20
CA LEU A 82 -4.86 -8.32 6.61
C LEU A 82 -4.16 -9.52 5.95
N HIS A 83 -3.85 -9.35 4.67
CA HIS A 83 -3.20 -10.36 3.83
C HIS A 83 -1.79 -9.91 3.43
N GLN A 84 -0.82 -10.82 3.50
CA GLN A 84 0.53 -10.60 3.02
C GLN A 84 0.78 -11.41 1.75
N PHE A 85 1.25 -10.71 0.71
CA PHE A 85 1.64 -11.31 -0.56
C PHE A 85 3.15 -11.28 -0.73
N SER A 86 3.67 -12.31 -1.40
CA SER A 86 5.07 -12.35 -1.80
C SER A 86 5.24 -11.82 -3.22
N LYS A 87 6.27 -11.00 -3.42
CA LYS A 87 6.64 -10.49 -4.75
C LYS A 87 7.86 -11.24 -5.30
N GLY A 88 7.90 -11.44 -6.60
CA GLY A 88 9.08 -11.84 -7.35
C GLY A 88 9.43 -10.84 -8.45
N GLU A 89 10.65 -10.95 -8.98
CA GLU A 89 11.13 -10.11 -10.07
C GLU A 89 11.99 -10.93 -11.03
N LEU A 90 11.75 -10.75 -12.33
CA LEU A 90 12.66 -11.11 -13.41
C LEU A 90 13.34 -9.84 -13.95
N GLY A 91 14.62 -9.94 -14.31
CA GLY A 91 15.43 -8.83 -14.80
C GLY A 91 16.29 -8.15 -13.73
N ALA A 92 16.18 -8.54 -12.46
CA ALA A 92 16.99 -7.99 -11.37
C ALA A 92 18.48 -8.39 -11.44
N SER A 93 18.78 -9.55 -12.03
CA SER A 93 20.14 -10.09 -12.12
C SER A 93 20.31 -11.01 -13.34
N LYS A 94 21.55 -11.42 -13.64
CA LYS A 94 21.80 -12.45 -14.68
C LYS A 94 21.08 -13.76 -14.38
N LYS A 95 20.98 -14.16 -13.11
CA LYS A 95 20.31 -15.40 -12.66
C LYS A 95 18.79 -15.34 -12.83
N THR A 96 18.21 -14.15 -12.84
CA THR A 96 16.76 -13.93 -12.98
C THR A 96 16.41 -13.19 -14.28
N ARG A 97 17.29 -13.19 -15.29
CA ARG A 97 17.11 -12.43 -16.53
C ARG A 97 15.74 -12.71 -17.15
N LEU A 98 15.04 -11.67 -17.59
CA LEU A 98 13.83 -11.86 -18.37
C LEU A 98 14.17 -12.52 -19.72
N ASN A 99 13.75 -13.76 -19.89
CA ASN A 99 13.86 -14.54 -21.11
C ASN A 99 12.68 -15.54 -21.17
N LEU A 100 12.48 -16.20 -22.31
CA LEU A 100 11.35 -17.10 -22.51
C LEU A 100 11.31 -18.25 -21.47
N ALA A 101 12.46 -18.80 -21.09
CA ALA A 101 12.54 -19.89 -20.13
C ALA A 101 12.12 -19.46 -18.71
N HIS A 102 12.66 -18.34 -18.22
CA HIS A 102 12.31 -17.80 -16.91
C HIS A 102 10.88 -17.28 -16.88
N TYR A 103 10.42 -16.62 -17.94
CA TYR A 103 9.03 -16.20 -18.09
C TYR A 103 8.08 -17.40 -18.04
N GLY A 104 8.33 -18.43 -18.84
CA GLY A 104 7.53 -19.64 -18.87
C GLY A 104 7.53 -20.37 -17.53
N LYS A 105 8.66 -20.41 -16.81
CA LYS A 105 8.72 -20.93 -15.44
C LYS A 105 7.84 -20.12 -14.48
N THR A 106 7.89 -18.79 -14.55
CA THR A 106 7.05 -17.93 -13.72
C THR A 106 5.56 -18.16 -14.01
N MET A 107 5.15 -18.20 -15.28
CA MET A 107 3.74 -18.36 -15.65
C MET A 107 3.18 -19.74 -15.26
N ARG A 108 4.00 -20.80 -15.34
CA ARG A 108 3.61 -22.13 -14.81
C ARG A 108 3.45 -22.16 -13.29
N GLY A 109 4.05 -21.21 -12.59
CA GLY A 109 3.82 -21.00 -11.16
C GLY A 109 2.56 -20.19 -10.85
N GLU A 110 1.74 -19.90 -11.87
CA GLU A 110 0.44 -19.22 -11.77
C GLU A 110 0.49 -17.97 -10.88
N PRO A 111 1.23 -16.93 -11.29
CA PRO A 111 1.32 -15.72 -10.51
C PRO A 111 -0.05 -15.05 -10.44
N LEU A 112 -0.42 -14.56 -9.26
CA LEU A 112 -1.70 -13.87 -9.05
C LEU A 112 -1.82 -12.62 -9.94
N SER A 113 -0.69 -11.94 -10.17
CA SER A 113 -0.58 -10.80 -11.06
C SER A 113 0.86 -10.61 -11.51
N PHE A 114 1.07 -9.92 -12.62
CA PHE A 114 2.40 -9.50 -13.07
C PHE A 114 2.34 -8.23 -13.90
N ALA A 115 3.47 -7.52 -13.99
CA ALA A 115 3.63 -6.32 -14.81
C ALA A 115 5.05 -6.23 -15.36
N PHE A 116 5.20 -5.80 -16.61
CA PHE A 116 6.49 -5.39 -17.16
C PHE A 116 6.77 -3.96 -16.73
N THR A 117 7.85 -3.75 -15.98
CA THR A 117 8.22 -2.44 -15.43
C THR A 117 9.34 -1.77 -16.23
N ALA A 118 10.00 -2.53 -17.11
CA ALA A 118 10.91 -2.04 -18.15
C ALA A 118 11.01 -3.10 -19.25
N GLY A 119 11.63 -2.75 -20.39
CA GLY A 119 11.79 -3.70 -21.52
C GLY A 119 12.52 -5.01 -21.15
N ASN A 120 13.29 -5.03 -20.06
CA ASN A 120 14.01 -6.20 -19.56
C ASN A 120 13.61 -6.61 -18.14
N ARG A 121 12.53 -6.06 -17.58
CA ARG A 121 12.13 -6.28 -16.18
C ARG A 121 10.64 -6.59 -16.06
N MET A 122 10.32 -7.63 -15.30
CA MET A 122 8.96 -8.03 -14.97
C MET A 122 8.85 -8.30 -13.48
N GLU A 123 7.84 -7.73 -12.84
CA GLU A 123 7.50 -7.98 -11.45
C GLU A 123 6.24 -8.84 -11.38
N TYR A 124 6.13 -9.71 -10.38
CA TYR A 124 4.97 -10.60 -10.24
C TYR A 124 4.64 -10.92 -8.79
N THR A 125 3.38 -11.23 -8.53
CA THR A 125 2.86 -11.63 -7.23
C THR A 125 2.77 -13.15 -7.17
N LYS A 126 3.37 -13.77 -6.14
CA LYS A 126 3.41 -15.21 -5.94
C LYS A 126 2.21 -15.68 -5.13
N GLY A 127 1.46 -16.65 -5.66
CA GLY A 127 0.53 -17.51 -4.92
C GLY A 127 -0.59 -16.81 -4.12
N HIS A 128 -1.25 -17.60 -3.27
CA HIS A 128 -2.29 -17.13 -2.35
C HIS A 128 -1.67 -16.37 -1.17
N PRO A 129 -2.34 -15.32 -0.66
CA PRO A 129 -1.82 -14.55 0.46
C PRO A 129 -1.73 -15.40 1.72
N ALA A 130 -0.61 -15.31 2.42
CA ALA A 130 -0.57 -15.74 3.80
C ALA A 130 -1.36 -14.73 4.64
N ARG A 131 -2.18 -15.21 5.58
CA ARG A 131 -2.60 -14.35 6.68
C ARG A 131 -1.35 -14.01 7.49
N LEU A 132 -1.21 -12.75 7.89
CA LEU A 132 -0.12 -12.39 8.78
C LEU A 132 -0.18 -13.27 10.05
N PRO A 133 0.98 -13.71 10.57
CA PRO A 133 1.02 -14.56 11.75
C PRO A 133 0.22 -13.93 12.90
N LEU A 134 -0.49 -14.79 13.63
CA LEU A 134 -1.24 -14.45 14.84
C LEU A 134 -0.33 -13.74 15.85
#